data_AF-A0A6B3HC11-F1
#
_entry.id   AF-A0A6B3HC11-F1
#
_cell.length_a   1.000
_cell.length_b   1.000
_cell.length_c   1.000
_cell.angle_alpha   90.00
_cell.angle_beta   90.00
_cell.angle_gamma   90.00
#
_symmetry.space_group_name_H-M   'P 1'
#
loop_
_entity.id
_entity.type
_entity.pdbx_description
1 polymer ?
#
loop_
_entity_poly.entity_id
_entity_poly.type
_entity_poly.pdbx_seq_one_letter_code
_entity_poly.pdbx_strand_id
1 'polypeptide(L)'
;PSGSRGASERLAPFVEPYLDDAAARITEAVATAADGLATSPLHVALAWVRDRPGVAAPIVGARNAGQLTEALSVEALSLPYEICQALDDVSAPVHRYP
;
A
#
# COMPACT_ATOMS: atom_id res chain seq x y z
N PRO A 1 13.75 1.04 -1.20
CA PRO A 1 14.22 2.36 -0.71
C PRO A 1 15.33 2.24 0.35
N SER A 2 16.21 3.25 0.46
CA SER A 2 17.20 3.34 1.53
C SER A 2 16.51 3.37 2.91
N GLY A 3 17.09 2.67 3.90
CA GLY A 3 16.51 2.56 5.24
C GLY A 3 15.30 1.61 5.39
N SER A 4 14.85 0.98 4.30
CA SER A 4 13.82 -0.07 4.37
C SER A 4 14.37 -1.40 4.89
N ARG A 5 13.48 -2.32 5.29
CA ARG A 5 13.89 -3.66 5.71
C ARG A 5 14.60 -4.43 4.60
N GLY A 6 14.15 -4.28 3.35
CA GLY A 6 14.78 -4.91 2.19
C GLY A 6 16.16 -4.32 1.82
N ALA A 7 16.49 -3.11 2.29
CA ALA A 7 17.79 -2.48 2.06
C ALA A 7 18.81 -2.74 3.20
N SER A 8 18.45 -3.55 4.20
CA SER A 8 19.32 -3.88 5.33
C SER A 8 19.92 -5.26 5.16
N GLU A 9 21.24 -5.42 5.28
CA GLU A 9 21.91 -6.74 5.20
C GLU A 9 21.29 -7.78 6.13
N ARG A 10 20.95 -7.38 7.36
CA ARG A 10 20.37 -8.27 8.38
C ARG A 10 18.92 -8.66 8.10
N LEU A 11 18.13 -7.77 7.49
CA LEU A 11 16.68 -7.97 7.31
C LEU A 11 16.29 -8.33 5.87
N ALA A 12 17.18 -8.15 4.90
CA ALA A 12 16.92 -8.43 3.50
C ALA A 12 16.49 -9.90 3.27
N PRO A 13 17.15 -10.92 3.85
CA PRO A 13 16.72 -12.32 3.65
C PRO A 13 15.31 -12.61 4.19
N PHE A 14 14.84 -11.85 5.19
CA PHE A 14 13.47 -11.97 5.71
C PHE A 14 12.43 -11.35 4.76
N VAL A 15 12.80 -10.31 4.01
CA VAL A 15 11.90 -9.59 3.10
C VAL A 15 11.88 -10.21 1.70
N GLU A 16 13.01 -10.79 1.26
CA GLU A 16 13.21 -11.34 -0.08
C GLU A 16 12.08 -12.25 -0.58
N PRO A 17 11.50 -13.18 0.22
CA PRO A 17 10.39 -14.01 -0.24
C PRO A 17 9.11 -13.25 -0.62
N TYR A 18 8.96 -12.01 -0.14
CA TYR A 18 7.79 -11.16 -0.41
C TYR A 18 8.03 -10.18 -1.57
N LEU A 19 9.24 -10.15 -2.15
CA LEU A 19 9.59 -9.31 -3.30
C LEU A 19 9.33 -10.05 -4.61
N ASP A 20 8.12 -10.57 -4.77
CA ASP A 20 7.71 -11.32 -5.96
C ASP A 20 7.05 -10.43 -7.03
N ASP A 21 6.74 -11.01 -8.18
CA ASP A 21 6.11 -10.32 -9.31
C ASP A 21 4.72 -9.78 -8.96
N ALA A 22 3.99 -10.43 -8.05
CA ALA A 22 2.66 -9.98 -7.64
C ALA A 22 2.78 -8.70 -6.79
N ALA A 23 3.67 -8.69 -5.80
CA ALA A 23 3.98 -7.52 -4.99
C ALA A 23 4.49 -6.35 -5.86
N ALA A 24 5.38 -6.63 -6.83
CA ALA A 24 5.87 -5.62 -7.76
C ALA A 24 4.71 -4.97 -8.55
N ARG A 25 3.85 -5.77 -9.20
CA ARG A 25 2.69 -5.25 -9.95
C ARG A 25 1.72 -4.44 -9.09
N ILE A 26 1.41 -4.91 -7.88
CA ILE A 26 0.50 -4.19 -6.98
C ILE A 26 1.11 -2.85 -6.55
N THR A 27 2.39 -2.84 -6.16
CA THR A 27 3.05 -1.60 -5.73
C THR A 27 3.22 -0.60 -6.88
N GLU A 28 3.45 -1.06 -8.10
CA GLU A 28 3.47 -0.23 -9.31
C GLU A 28 2.10 0.38 -9.63
N ALA A 29 1.02 -0.39 -9.51
CA ALA A 29 -0.35 0.12 -9.68
C ALA A 29 -0.68 1.21 -8.64
N VAL A 30 -0.29 1.01 -7.38
CA VAL A 30 -0.46 2.02 -6.32
C VAL A 30 0.36 3.28 -6.62
N ALA A 31 1.60 3.14 -7.09
CA ALA A 31 2.44 4.27 -7.47
C ALA A 31 1.84 5.05 -8.66
N THR A 32 1.36 4.35 -9.68
CA THR A 32 0.72 4.94 -10.85
C THR A 32 -0.56 5.71 -10.47
N ALA A 33 -1.39 5.15 -9.59
CA ALA A 33 -2.57 5.83 -9.08
C ALA A 33 -2.19 7.08 -8.26
N ALA A 34 -1.13 7.00 -7.45
CA ALA A 34 -0.64 8.13 -6.68
C ALA A 34 -0.15 9.27 -7.57
N ASP A 35 0.60 8.95 -8.63
CA ASP A 35 1.05 9.92 -9.63
C ASP A 35 -0.14 10.60 -10.33
N GLY A 36 -1.14 9.82 -10.75
CA GLY A 36 -2.35 10.34 -11.40
C GLY A 36 -3.21 11.24 -10.50
N LEU A 37 -3.17 11.01 -9.18
CA LEU A 37 -3.88 11.81 -8.18
C LEU A 37 -3.02 12.92 -7.56
N ALA A 38 -1.77 13.08 -8.00
CA ALA A 38 -0.79 14.00 -7.40
C ALA A 38 -0.68 13.86 -5.87
N THR A 39 -0.66 12.61 -5.38
CA THR A 39 -0.57 12.27 -3.95
C THR A 39 0.53 11.24 -3.71
N SER A 40 0.72 10.77 -2.48
CA SER A 40 1.72 9.74 -2.17
C SER A 40 1.15 8.32 -2.31
N PRO A 41 1.99 7.32 -2.64
CA PRO A 41 1.59 5.91 -2.60
C PRO A 41 1.05 5.47 -1.23
N LEU A 42 1.56 6.08 -0.14
CA LEU A 42 1.06 5.85 1.22
C LEU A 42 -0.38 6.34 1.36
N HIS A 43 -0.72 7.52 0.84
CA HIS A 43 -2.09 8.02 0.87
C HIS A 43 -3.06 7.13 0.09
N VAL A 44 -2.67 6.67 -1.11
CA VAL A 44 -3.50 5.77 -1.92
C VAL A 44 -3.72 4.44 -1.21
N ALA A 45 -2.65 3.77 -0.76
CA ALA A 45 -2.77 2.47 -0.11
C ALA A 45 -3.61 2.55 1.18
N LEU A 46 -3.40 3.59 2.01
CA LEU A 46 -4.10 3.73 3.27
C LEU A 46 -5.58 4.09 3.06
N ALA A 47 -5.91 4.98 2.12
CA ALA A 47 -7.29 5.29 1.76
C ALA A 47 -8.03 4.06 1.21
N TRP A 48 -7.38 3.30 0.32
CA TRP A 48 -7.96 2.08 -0.24
C TRP A 48 -8.30 1.05 0.85
N VAL A 49 -7.37 0.75 1.76
CA VAL A 49 -7.61 -0.21 2.86
C VAL A 49 -8.71 0.30 3.80
N ARG A 50 -8.67 1.59 4.18
CA ARG A 50 -9.64 2.21 5.09
C ARG A 50 -11.08 2.05 4.59
N ASP A 51 -11.30 2.20 3.29
CA ASP A 51 -12.65 2.23 2.72
C ASP A 51 -13.17 0.84 2.30
N ARG A 52 -12.42 -0.24 2.57
CA ARG A 52 -12.86 -1.60 2.20
C ARG A 52 -14.02 -2.08 3.07
N PRO A 53 -14.99 -2.81 2.48
CA PRO A 53 -16.02 -3.49 3.25
C PRO A 53 -15.43 -4.40 4.33
N GLY A 54 -15.87 -4.22 5.58
CA GLY A 54 -15.43 -5.02 6.73
C GLY A 54 -14.17 -4.51 7.43
N VAL A 55 -13.52 -3.45 6.94
CA VAL A 55 -12.40 -2.81 7.64
C VAL A 55 -12.94 -1.76 8.61
N ALA A 56 -12.70 -1.95 9.91
CA ALA A 56 -13.05 -0.98 10.94
C ALA A 56 -12.00 0.15 11.06
N ALA A 57 -10.71 -0.22 11.03
CA ALA A 57 -9.60 0.73 11.03
C ALA A 57 -8.30 0.07 10.52
N PRO A 58 -7.51 0.74 9.68
CA PRO A 58 -6.15 0.31 9.36
C PRO A 58 -5.17 0.56 10.52
N ILE A 59 -4.14 -0.28 10.64
CA ILE A 59 -3.08 -0.12 11.64
C ILE A 59 -1.84 0.46 10.97
N VAL A 60 -1.28 1.55 11.53
CA VAL A 60 -0.07 2.21 11.02
C VAL A 60 1.06 2.17 12.04
N GLY A 61 2.25 1.75 11.59
CA GLY A 61 3.46 1.66 12.42
C GLY A 61 4.46 2.78 12.13
N ALA A 62 4.16 4.01 12.55
CA ALA A 62 5.05 5.16 12.37
C ALA A 62 6.25 5.11 13.34
N ARG A 63 7.46 5.36 12.83
CA ARG A 63 8.70 5.40 13.63
C ARG A 63 9.06 6.81 14.12
N ASN A 64 8.36 7.82 13.63
CA ASN A 64 8.51 9.21 14.05
C ASN A 64 7.20 9.98 13.84
N ALA A 65 7.11 11.18 14.43
CA ALA A 65 5.92 12.02 14.37
C ALA A 65 5.55 12.44 12.94
N GLY A 66 6.53 12.67 12.06
CA GLY A 66 6.27 13.05 10.67
C GLY A 66 5.50 11.97 9.90
N GLN A 67 5.91 10.71 10.05
CA GLN A 67 5.21 9.56 9.46
C GLN A 67 3.79 9.38 10.01
N LEU A 68 3.60 9.65 11.31
CA LEU A 68 2.28 9.59 11.93
C LEU A 68 1.37 10.69 11.37
N THR A 69 1.86 11.93 11.31
CA THR A 69 1.11 13.06 10.74
C THR A 69 0.73 12.82 9.28
N GLU A 70 1.65 12.28 8.47
CA GLU A 70 1.38 11.93 7.08
C GLU A 70 0.26 10.88 6.97
N ALA A 71 0.35 9.79 7.74
CA ALA A 71 -0.67 8.74 7.76
C ALA A 71 -2.05 9.26 8.20
N LEU A 72 -2.11 10.15 9.19
CA LEU A 72 -3.37 10.74 9.66
C LEU A 72 -3.98 11.71 8.64
N SER A 73 -3.17 12.34 7.79
CA SER A 73 -3.66 13.27 6.77
C SER A 73 -4.53 12.62 5.69
N VAL A 74 -4.48 11.28 5.57
CA VAL A 74 -5.28 10.48 4.64
C VAL A 74 -6.77 10.55 4.92
N GLU A 75 -7.19 10.91 6.13
CA GLU A 75 -8.60 10.99 6.53
C GLU A 75 -9.48 11.75 5.53
N ALA A 76 -8.94 12.82 4.91
CA ALA A 76 -9.67 13.65 3.96
C ALA A 76 -9.67 13.12 2.50
N LEU A 77 -8.86 12.10 2.19
CA LEU A 77 -8.74 11.56 0.82
C LEU A 77 -9.80 10.50 0.56
N SER A 78 -10.58 10.64 -0.51
CA SER A 78 -11.43 9.57 -1.07
C SER A 78 -10.92 9.20 -2.46
N LEU A 79 -10.75 7.91 -2.73
CA LEU A 79 -10.28 7.45 -4.03
C LEU A 79 -11.44 7.39 -5.04
N PRO A 80 -11.21 7.81 -6.31
CA PRO A 80 -12.15 7.55 -7.40
C PRO A 80 -12.47 6.07 -7.54
N TYR A 81 -13.70 5.77 -7.94
CA TYR A 81 -14.19 4.40 -8.07
C TYR A 81 -13.35 3.55 -9.04
N GLU A 82 -12.87 4.16 -10.12
CA GLU A 82 -12.04 3.52 -11.14
C GLU A 82 -10.68 3.09 -10.58
N ILE A 83 -10.08 3.92 -9.71
CA ILE A 83 -8.84 3.58 -9.02
C ILE A 83 -9.09 2.45 -8.02
N CYS A 84 -10.20 2.51 -7.27
CA CYS A 84 -10.57 1.41 -6.37
C CYS A 84 -10.74 0.08 -7.11
N GLN A 85 -11.43 0.07 -8.25
CA GLN A 85 -11.58 -1.15 -9.06
C GLN A 85 -10.25 -1.66 -9.61
N ALA A 86 -9.40 -0.78 -10.15
CA ALA A 86 -8.11 -1.19 -10.66
C ALA A 86 -7.23 -1.80 -9.56
N LEU A 87 -7.27 -1.24 -8.35
CA LEU A 87 -6.56 -1.78 -7.20
C LEU A 87 -7.17 -3.10 -6.69
N ASP A 88 -8.50 -3.23 -6.69
CA ASP A 88 -9.19 -4.49 -6.37
C ASP A 88 -8.77 -5.59 -7.36
N ASP A 89 -8.74 -5.30 -8.66
CA ASP A 89 -8.41 -6.26 -9.71
C ASP A 89 -6.94 -6.73 -9.66
N VAL A 90 -5.99 -5.78 -9.54
CA VAL A 90 -4.55 -6.12 -9.53
C VAL A 90 -4.14 -6.86 -8.25
N SER A 91 -4.85 -6.61 -7.14
CA SER A 91 -4.56 -7.22 -5.83
C SER A 91 -5.40 -8.45 -5.52
N ALA A 92 -6.33 -8.82 -6.41
CA ALA A 92 -7.22 -9.95 -6.21
C ALA A 92 -6.41 -11.24 -5.92
N PRO A 93 -6.65 -11.92 -4.79
CA PRO A 93 -5.90 -13.11 -4.44
C PRO A 93 -6.21 -14.23 -5.45
N VAL A 94 -5.16 -14.93 -5.87
CA VAL A 94 -5.29 -16.12 -6.71
C VAL A 94 -5.92 -17.22 -5.86
N HIS A 95 -7.24 -17.36 -5.95
CA HIS A 95 -7.95 -18.48 -5.33
C HIS A 95 -7.56 -19.76 -6.07
N ARG A 96 -6.70 -20.57 -5.45
CA ARG A 96 -6.50 -21.96 -5.85
C ARG A 96 -7.24 -22.84 -4.85
N TYR A 97 -8.03 -23.75 -5.39
CA TYR A 97 -8.60 -24.86 -4.66
C TYR A 97 -8.01 -26.15 -5.24
N PRO A 98 -7.59 -27.11 -4.41
CA PRO A 98 -7.20 -27.01 -3.00
C PRO A 98 -5.76 -26.53 -2.80
#